data_AF-A0A7S2KX86-F1
#
_entry.id   AF-A0A7S2KX86-F1
#
_cell.length_a   1.000
_cell.length_b   1.000
_cell.length_c   1.000
_cell.angle_alpha   90.00
_cell.angle_beta   90.00
_cell.angle_gamma   90.00
#
_symmetry.space_group_name_H-M   'P 1'
#
loop_
_entity.id
_entity.type
_entity.pdbx_description
1 polymer ?
#
loop_
_entity_poly.entity_id
_entity_poly.type
_entity_poly.pdbx_seq_one_letter_code
_entity_poly.pdbx_strand_id
1 'polypeptide(L)'
;QHSLWEALAMGEESFVRSADTSTFDWKATHPHFGSVIHAVCFGRLGDKDDEGSDKGDEDDDEDQDKDVDGLDAYYDILMAHEEGVHQRLNLLRYAMEQGADPHIIAPKTCDDSRSWEHDDDADLATPGVHFAEKNAVTCLLSAKRVVTLAMAEGDWSRKVERIDRALDLVSRASRRRDFARASVSERVLDTWAGVLADASTADVVILVQEDGAGDARVHAHSAVLRAASPVLAAMLSRGMREGARREIAVRECSWEAVKVLLALMYTSGLP
;
A
#
# COMPACT_ATOMS: atom_id res chain seq x y z
N GLN A 1 -1.76 -3.28 -27.53
CA GLN A 1 -1.57 -3.47 -26.06
C GLN A 1 -0.86 -2.27 -25.42
N HIS A 2 0.24 -1.76 -25.98
CA HIS A 2 0.92 -0.56 -25.45
C HIS A 2 0.00 0.67 -25.32
N SER A 3 -0.82 0.96 -26.32
CA SER A 3 -1.83 2.05 -26.26
C SER A 3 -2.83 1.92 -25.10
N LEU A 4 -3.14 0.69 -24.67
CA LEU A 4 -4.03 0.48 -23.52
C LEU A 4 -3.32 0.77 -22.20
N TRP A 5 -2.03 0.45 -22.10
CA TRP A 5 -1.22 0.85 -20.95
C TRP A 5 -1.12 2.37 -20.82
N GLU A 6 -0.88 3.08 -21.93
CA GLU A 6 -0.89 4.55 -21.93
C GLU A 6 -2.25 5.10 -21.51
N ALA A 7 -3.35 4.58 -22.07
CA ALA A 7 -4.70 5.02 -21.67
C ALA A 7 -5.00 4.75 -20.18
N LEU A 8 -4.59 3.59 -19.65
CA LEU A 8 -4.67 3.28 -18.23
C LEU A 8 -3.85 4.27 -17.39
N ALA A 9 -2.64 4.57 -17.84
CA ALA A 9 -1.72 5.50 -17.18
C ALA A 9 -2.24 6.94 -17.20
N MET A 10 -2.92 7.35 -18.25
CA MET A 10 -3.51 8.69 -18.38
C MET A 10 -4.85 8.84 -17.64
N GLY A 11 -5.47 7.73 -17.22
CA GLY A 11 -6.78 7.78 -16.57
C GLY A 11 -7.96 7.86 -17.55
N GLU A 12 -7.75 7.52 -18.83
CA GLU A 12 -8.70 7.62 -19.93
C GLU A 12 -9.81 6.55 -19.84
N GLU A 13 -10.73 6.72 -18.90
CA GLU A 13 -11.79 5.74 -18.60
C GLU A 13 -12.63 5.41 -19.84
N SER A 14 -13.04 6.42 -20.61
CA SER A 14 -13.92 6.26 -21.76
C SER A 14 -13.29 5.42 -22.88
N PHE A 15 -12.00 5.64 -23.13
CA PHE A 15 -11.23 4.87 -24.10
C PHE A 15 -11.05 3.42 -23.64
N VAL A 16 -10.61 3.20 -22.41
CA VAL A 16 -10.35 1.84 -21.89
C VAL A 16 -11.62 0.98 -21.86
N ARG A 17 -12.79 1.57 -21.62
CA ARG A 17 -14.09 0.86 -21.65
C ARG A 17 -14.58 0.54 -23.06
N SER A 18 -14.25 1.36 -24.04
CA SER A 18 -14.68 1.16 -25.44
C SER A 18 -13.72 0.30 -26.25
N ALA A 19 -12.47 0.17 -25.80
CA ALA A 19 -11.47 -0.70 -26.39
C ALA A 19 -11.83 -2.19 -26.27
N ASP A 20 -11.42 -3.01 -27.24
CA ASP A 20 -11.48 -4.47 -27.13
C ASP A 20 -10.39 -4.96 -26.17
N THR A 21 -10.80 -5.29 -24.95
CA THR A 21 -9.92 -5.76 -23.87
C THR A 21 -9.93 -7.29 -23.74
N SER A 22 -10.58 -8.02 -24.66
CA SER A 22 -10.71 -9.49 -24.59
C SER A 22 -9.37 -10.23 -24.62
N THR A 23 -8.36 -9.62 -25.22
CA THR A 23 -6.99 -10.16 -25.33
C THR A 23 -6.01 -9.52 -24.36
N PHE A 24 -6.46 -8.55 -23.55
CA PHE A 24 -5.61 -7.86 -22.60
C PHE A 24 -5.51 -8.65 -21.29
N ASP A 25 -4.29 -8.99 -20.90
CA ASP A 25 -4.05 -9.62 -19.61
C ASP A 25 -4.03 -8.56 -18.51
N TRP A 26 -5.15 -8.46 -17.79
CA TRP A 26 -5.31 -7.55 -16.65
C TRP A 26 -4.37 -7.85 -15.48
N LYS A 27 -3.68 -9.01 -15.49
CA LYS A 27 -2.67 -9.40 -14.52
C LYS A 27 -1.24 -9.26 -15.05
N ALA A 28 -1.07 -8.68 -16.24
CA ALA A 28 0.25 -8.41 -16.79
C ALA A 28 1.00 -7.33 -15.99
N THR A 29 2.31 -7.37 -16.13
CA THR A 29 3.22 -6.30 -15.71
C THR A 29 3.85 -5.64 -16.94
N HIS A 30 4.30 -4.40 -16.77
CA HIS A 30 4.96 -3.61 -17.78
C HIS A 30 6.19 -2.90 -17.18
N PRO A 31 7.33 -2.82 -17.90
CA PRO A 31 8.54 -2.16 -17.41
C PRO A 31 8.30 -0.71 -16.97
N HIS A 32 7.49 0.03 -17.73
CA HIS A 32 7.22 1.45 -17.51
C HIS A 32 5.90 1.78 -16.81
N PHE A 33 5.11 0.79 -16.38
CA PHE A 33 3.82 1.05 -15.72
C PHE A 33 3.58 0.18 -14.49
N GLY A 34 4.51 -0.71 -14.14
CA GLY A 34 4.32 -1.65 -13.04
C GLY A 34 3.25 -2.69 -13.37
N SER A 35 2.20 -2.76 -12.57
CA SER A 35 0.98 -3.55 -12.87
C SER A 35 -0.14 -2.62 -13.36
N VAL A 36 -1.26 -3.17 -13.85
CA VAL A 36 -2.41 -2.34 -14.26
C VAL A 36 -2.86 -1.37 -13.16
N ILE A 37 -2.82 -1.82 -11.90
CA ILE A 37 -3.20 -0.97 -10.76
C ILE A 37 -2.17 0.14 -10.51
N HIS A 38 -0.87 -0.11 -10.75
CA HIS A 38 0.13 0.94 -10.70
C HIS A 38 -0.10 1.98 -11.79
N ALA A 39 -0.36 1.56 -13.03
CA ALA A 39 -0.66 2.46 -14.15
C ALA A 39 -1.83 3.40 -13.81
N VAL A 40 -2.93 2.86 -13.32
CA VAL A 40 -4.12 3.68 -13.00
C VAL A 40 -3.88 4.62 -11.82
N CYS A 41 -3.16 4.18 -10.78
CA CYS A 41 -2.94 5.00 -9.59
C CYS A 41 -1.83 6.03 -9.76
N PHE A 42 -0.74 5.67 -10.43
CA PHE A 42 0.52 6.41 -10.47
C PHE A 42 0.92 6.85 -11.89
N GLY A 43 0.16 6.50 -12.92
CA GLY A 43 0.51 6.82 -14.29
C GLY A 43 1.74 6.04 -14.78
N ARG A 44 2.54 6.68 -15.65
CA ARG A 44 3.79 6.11 -16.18
C ARG A 44 4.86 6.14 -15.09
N LEU A 45 5.58 5.03 -14.96
CA LEU A 45 6.68 4.81 -14.02
C LEU A 45 7.98 4.63 -14.81
N GLY A 46 8.93 5.53 -14.64
CA GLY A 46 10.24 5.48 -15.30
C GLY A 46 10.50 6.64 -16.26
N ASP A 47 11.78 6.92 -16.47
CA ASP A 47 12.24 8.13 -17.14
C ASP A 47 11.74 8.25 -18.59
N LYS A 48 11.37 9.48 -18.96
CA LYS A 48 11.17 9.89 -20.36
C LYS A 48 12.50 10.07 -21.09
N ASP A 49 13.62 9.96 -20.38
CA ASP A 49 14.92 10.50 -20.79
C ASP A 49 15.62 9.71 -21.91
N ASP A 50 15.12 8.54 -22.30
CA ASP A 50 15.67 7.77 -23.43
C ASP A 50 15.01 8.11 -24.78
N GLU A 51 13.91 8.88 -24.82
CA GLU A 51 13.32 9.38 -26.07
C GLU A 51 13.86 10.77 -26.41
N GLY A 52 15.19 10.89 -26.48
CA GLY A 52 15.90 11.90 -27.27
C GLY A 52 15.25 13.28 -27.36
N SER A 53 14.87 13.88 -26.23
CA SER A 53 14.58 15.31 -26.19
C SER A 53 15.93 16.01 -26.37
N ASP A 54 16.36 16.09 -27.63
CA ASP A 54 17.25 17.11 -28.11
C ASP A 54 16.52 18.41 -27.75
N LYS A 55 16.77 18.92 -26.54
CA LYS A 55 16.44 20.28 -26.15
C LYS A 55 17.33 21.14 -27.02
N GLY A 56 16.98 21.24 -28.30
CA GLY A 56 17.54 22.20 -29.20
C GLY A 56 17.43 23.52 -28.49
N ASP A 57 18.57 24.20 -28.38
CA ASP A 57 18.69 25.55 -27.87
C ASP A 57 17.83 26.47 -28.75
N GLU A 58 16.52 26.51 -28.51
CA GLU A 58 15.60 27.44 -29.16
C GLU A 58 15.52 28.69 -28.28
N ASP A 59 16.33 29.66 -28.70
CA ASP A 59 16.37 31.04 -28.23
C ASP A 59 14.98 31.70 -28.29
N ASP A 60 14.55 32.28 -27.16
CA ASP A 60 13.78 33.51 -27.01
C ASP A 60 12.71 33.88 -28.07
N ASP A 61 11.53 33.26 -28.00
CA ASP A 61 10.28 33.88 -28.49
C ASP A 61 9.19 33.80 -27.40
N GLU A 62 8.98 34.91 -26.69
CA GLU A 62 8.21 35.04 -25.44
C GLU A 62 6.67 34.99 -25.56
N ASP A 63 6.07 34.78 -26.74
CA ASP A 63 4.62 35.02 -26.92
C ASP A 63 3.84 33.86 -27.58
N GLN A 64 4.10 32.61 -27.18
CA GLN A 64 3.17 31.52 -27.47
C GLN A 64 2.39 31.16 -26.22
N ASP A 65 1.09 31.45 -26.25
CA ASP A 65 0.05 30.81 -25.44
C ASP A 65 0.27 29.30 -25.52
N LYS A 66 1.06 28.78 -24.56
CA LYS A 66 1.24 27.36 -24.36
C LYS A 66 -0.10 26.86 -23.83
N ASP A 67 -0.97 26.48 -24.74
CA ASP A 67 -2.04 25.53 -24.47
C ASP A 67 -1.34 24.22 -24.07
N VAL A 68 -1.16 24.11 -22.75
CA VAL A 68 -0.47 23.10 -21.94
C VAL A 68 -1.26 21.78 -21.96
N ASP A 69 -1.65 21.27 -23.12
CA ASP A 69 -2.52 20.09 -23.20
C ASP A 69 -1.74 18.75 -23.16
N GLY A 70 -0.40 18.77 -23.21
CA GLY A 70 0.41 17.55 -23.37
C GLY A 70 1.12 17.03 -22.13
N LEU A 71 1.47 17.88 -21.16
CA LEU A 71 2.25 17.47 -19.98
C LEU A 71 1.38 16.90 -18.84
N ASP A 72 0.12 17.32 -18.78
CA ASP A 72 -0.83 16.95 -17.73
C ASP A 72 -1.40 15.53 -17.88
N ALA A 73 -1.18 14.90 -19.03
CA ALA A 73 -1.80 13.62 -19.38
C ALA A 73 -1.43 12.48 -18.41
N TYR A 74 -0.30 12.54 -17.71
CA TYR A 74 0.17 11.45 -16.83
C TYR A 74 0.07 11.74 -15.33
N TYR A 75 -0.71 12.75 -14.91
CA TYR A 75 -0.88 13.04 -13.49
C TYR A 75 -1.43 11.85 -12.72
N ASP A 76 -0.72 11.39 -11.70
CA ASP A 76 -1.25 10.36 -10.80
C ASP A 76 -2.48 10.83 -10.03
N ILE A 77 -3.05 9.90 -9.25
CA ILE A 77 -4.23 10.18 -8.44
C ILE A 77 -4.02 11.26 -7.38
N LEU A 78 -2.77 11.59 -7.00
CA LEU A 78 -2.48 12.66 -6.03
C LEU A 78 -2.46 14.02 -6.71
N MET A 79 -1.92 14.11 -7.93
CA MET A 79 -1.77 15.37 -8.68
C MET A 79 -2.90 15.67 -9.66
N ALA A 80 -3.75 14.68 -9.97
CA ALA A 80 -4.89 14.89 -10.86
C ALA A 80 -5.87 15.95 -10.29
N HIS A 81 -6.51 16.70 -11.17
CA HIS A 81 -7.66 17.54 -10.82
C HIS A 81 -8.86 16.66 -10.43
N GLU A 82 -9.90 17.24 -9.81
CA GLU A 82 -11.02 16.46 -9.22
C GLU A 82 -11.74 15.54 -10.22
N GLU A 83 -11.91 15.97 -11.47
CA GLU A 83 -12.47 15.13 -12.53
C GLU A 83 -11.54 13.96 -12.87
N GLY A 84 -10.25 14.21 -13.07
CA GLY A 84 -9.23 13.17 -13.28
C GLY A 84 -9.15 12.17 -12.11
N VAL A 85 -9.27 12.63 -10.86
CA VAL A 85 -9.37 11.73 -9.70
C VAL A 85 -10.60 10.83 -9.81
N HIS A 86 -11.76 11.38 -10.18
CA HIS A 86 -12.98 10.61 -10.37
C HIS A 86 -12.83 9.55 -11.47
N GLN A 87 -12.30 9.93 -12.62
CA GLN A 87 -12.03 9.04 -13.75
C GLN A 87 -11.08 7.91 -13.36
N ARG A 88 -9.96 8.23 -12.68
CA ARG A 88 -9.01 7.22 -12.17
C ARG A 88 -9.64 6.26 -11.17
N LEU A 89 -10.47 6.72 -10.23
CA LEU A 89 -11.14 5.84 -9.27
C LEU A 89 -12.16 4.91 -9.94
N ASN A 90 -12.88 5.38 -10.95
CA ASN A 90 -13.79 4.54 -11.72
C ASN A 90 -13.05 3.54 -12.61
N LEU A 91 -11.96 3.99 -13.25
CA LEU A 91 -11.09 3.13 -14.03
C LEU A 91 -10.42 2.06 -13.17
N LEU A 92 -10.00 2.41 -11.94
CA LEU A 92 -9.45 1.48 -10.97
C LEU A 92 -10.49 0.40 -10.61
N ARG A 93 -11.74 0.79 -10.38
CA ARG A 93 -12.84 -0.14 -10.12
C ARG A 93 -13.07 -1.07 -11.32
N TYR A 94 -13.13 -0.50 -12.52
CA TYR A 94 -13.30 -1.27 -13.75
C TYR A 94 -12.17 -2.27 -13.97
N ALA A 95 -10.91 -1.85 -13.84
CA ALA A 95 -9.76 -2.73 -14.00
C ALA A 95 -9.83 -3.93 -13.04
N MET A 96 -10.22 -3.72 -11.79
CA MET A 96 -10.41 -4.80 -10.82
C MET A 96 -11.59 -5.71 -11.16
N GLU A 97 -12.68 -5.17 -11.73
CA GLU A 97 -13.80 -5.98 -12.25
C GLU A 97 -13.38 -6.86 -13.43
N GLN A 98 -12.43 -6.38 -14.25
CA GLN A 98 -11.82 -7.14 -15.34
C GLN A 98 -10.74 -8.14 -14.88
N GLY A 99 -10.45 -8.20 -13.58
CA GLY A 99 -9.53 -9.18 -13.00
C GLY A 99 -8.12 -8.66 -12.70
N ALA A 100 -7.89 -7.34 -12.78
CA ALA A 100 -6.64 -6.75 -12.32
C ALA A 100 -6.43 -6.98 -10.83
N ASP A 101 -5.21 -7.34 -10.46
CA ASP A 101 -4.86 -7.74 -9.10
C ASP A 101 -3.92 -6.71 -8.45
N PRO A 102 -4.35 -6.05 -7.35
CA PRO A 102 -3.55 -5.02 -6.70
C PRO A 102 -2.32 -5.56 -5.96
N HIS A 103 -2.20 -6.89 -5.82
CA HIS A 103 -1.06 -7.56 -5.18
C HIS A 103 0.04 -7.95 -6.16
N ILE A 104 -0.13 -7.71 -7.46
CA ILE A 104 0.93 -7.93 -8.44
C ILE A 104 2.07 -6.97 -8.17
N ILE A 105 3.26 -7.55 -8.04
CA ILE A 105 4.51 -6.84 -7.79
C ILE A 105 5.02 -6.24 -9.10
N ALA A 106 5.38 -4.96 -9.09
CA ALA A 106 6.02 -4.28 -10.20
C ALA A 106 7.40 -4.92 -10.50
N PRO A 107 7.80 -5.02 -11.77
CA PRO A 107 9.07 -5.63 -12.13
C PRO A 107 10.25 -4.80 -11.62
N LYS A 108 11.42 -5.43 -11.44
CA LYS A 108 12.67 -4.74 -11.07
C LYS A 108 13.07 -3.63 -12.04
N THR A 109 12.66 -3.74 -13.30
CA THR A 109 12.91 -2.74 -14.34
C THR A 109 12.09 -1.46 -14.15
N CYS A 110 11.09 -1.47 -13.28
CA CYS A 110 10.29 -0.31 -12.90
C CYS A 110 11.01 0.47 -11.78
N ASP A 111 12.29 0.79 -11.98
CA ASP A 111 13.15 1.49 -11.03
C ASP A 111 12.88 3.00 -11.07
N ASP A 112 11.66 3.36 -10.70
CA ASP A 112 11.21 4.74 -10.59
C ASP A 112 10.95 5.09 -9.13
N SER A 113 11.06 6.37 -8.80
CA SER A 113 10.70 6.93 -7.51
C SER A 113 9.95 8.23 -7.68
N ARG A 114 8.88 8.42 -6.89
CA ARG A 114 8.06 9.63 -6.98
C ARG A 114 7.99 10.39 -5.65
N SER A 115 8.23 11.69 -5.72
CA SER A 115 7.89 12.67 -4.70
C SER A 115 6.73 13.53 -5.18
N TRP A 116 6.01 14.13 -4.24
CA TRP A 116 4.94 15.08 -4.53
C TRP A 116 5.24 16.41 -3.87
N GLU A 117 5.02 17.50 -4.59
CA GLU A 117 5.20 18.88 -4.13
C GLU A 117 3.92 19.39 -3.48
N HIS A 118 4.01 20.33 -2.54
CA HIS A 118 2.85 20.99 -1.94
C HIS A 118 2.21 21.96 -2.94
N ASP A 119 0.88 22.12 -2.90
CA ASP A 119 0.15 22.91 -3.90
C ASP A 119 0.52 24.41 -3.83
N ASP A 120 0.86 24.89 -2.63
CA ASP A 120 1.21 26.30 -2.39
C ASP A 120 2.74 26.55 -2.28
N ASP A 121 3.55 25.50 -2.12
CA ASP A 121 4.99 25.64 -1.85
C ASP A 121 5.79 24.45 -2.40
N ALA A 122 6.44 24.66 -3.55
CA ALA A 122 7.23 23.62 -4.20
C ALA A 122 8.44 23.16 -3.38
N ASP A 123 8.93 23.97 -2.43
CA ASP A 123 10.04 23.59 -1.56
C ASP A 123 9.63 22.52 -0.53
N LEU A 124 8.32 22.34 -0.31
CA LEU A 124 7.74 21.31 0.55
C LEU A 124 7.43 20.04 -0.27
N ALA A 125 8.48 19.32 -0.66
CA ALA A 125 8.35 18.03 -1.34
C ALA A 125 8.38 16.84 -0.36
N THR A 126 7.52 15.85 -0.59
CA THR A 126 7.56 14.60 0.18
C THR A 126 8.82 13.78 -0.15
N PRO A 127 9.31 12.94 0.78
CA PRO A 127 10.29 11.91 0.44
C PRO A 127 9.82 11.00 -0.71
N GLY A 128 10.76 10.56 -1.55
CA GLY A 128 10.48 9.70 -2.70
C GLY A 128 9.95 8.32 -2.34
N VAL A 129 8.96 7.84 -3.10
CA VAL A 129 8.40 6.48 -3.01
C VAL A 129 8.88 5.65 -4.19
N HIS A 130 9.73 4.66 -3.93
CA HIS A 130 10.19 3.70 -4.94
C HIS A 130 9.11 2.65 -5.28
N PHE A 131 8.98 2.28 -6.56
CA PHE A 131 7.97 1.35 -7.05
C PHE A 131 8.48 -0.07 -7.36
N ALA A 132 9.76 -0.22 -7.74
CA ALA A 132 10.35 -1.53 -8.07
C ALA A 132 10.13 -2.55 -6.94
N GLU A 133 9.73 -3.77 -7.33
CA GLU A 133 9.49 -4.91 -6.43
C GLU A 133 8.41 -4.69 -5.37
N LYS A 134 7.56 -3.68 -5.53
CA LYS A 134 6.39 -3.44 -4.67
C LYS A 134 5.10 -3.63 -5.44
N ASN A 135 4.03 -3.96 -4.71
CA ASN A 135 2.70 -3.96 -5.28
C ASN A 135 2.02 -2.61 -5.05
N ALA A 136 0.92 -2.36 -5.77
CA ALA A 136 0.27 -1.05 -5.76
C ALA A 136 -0.29 -0.67 -4.38
N VAL A 137 -0.72 -1.66 -3.57
CA VAL A 137 -1.18 -1.42 -2.19
C VAL A 137 -0.03 -0.90 -1.33
N THR A 138 1.14 -1.54 -1.40
CA THR A 138 2.34 -1.09 -0.68
C THR A 138 2.77 0.30 -1.12
N CYS A 139 2.70 0.61 -2.41
CA CYS A 139 3.00 1.95 -2.93
C CYS A 139 2.00 3.00 -2.43
N LEU A 140 0.69 2.72 -2.45
CA LEU A 140 -0.34 3.63 -1.91
C LEU A 140 -0.17 3.88 -0.41
N LEU A 141 0.15 2.84 0.37
CA LEU A 141 0.44 2.98 1.81
C LEU A 141 1.71 3.80 2.06
N SER A 142 2.73 3.62 1.22
CA SER A 142 3.98 4.38 1.30
C SER A 142 3.74 5.85 0.94
N ALA A 143 2.97 6.12 -0.13
CA ALA A 143 2.52 7.46 -0.50
C ALA A 143 1.73 8.12 0.64
N LYS A 144 0.75 7.41 1.22
CA LYS A 144 0.00 7.92 2.38
C LYS A 144 0.93 8.29 3.52
N ARG A 145 1.88 7.42 3.86
CA ARG A 145 2.84 7.66 4.95
C ARG A 145 3.66 8.93 4.70
N VAL A 146 4.27 9.09 3.52
CA VAL A 146 5.13 10.25 3.24
C VAL A 146 4.31 11.55 3.21
N VAL A 147 3.10 11.51 2.66
CA VAL A 147 2.17 12.66 2.63
C VAL A 147 1.72 13.02 4.05
N THR A 148 1.37 12.05 4.89
CA THR A 148 0.98 12.30 6.29
C THR A 148 2.14 12.86 7.11
N LEU A 149 3.38 12.45 6.86
CA LEU A 149 4.54 13.04 7.53
C LEU A 149 4.75 14.51 7.13
N ALA A 150 4.50 14.85 5.86
CA ALA A 150 4.56 16.23 5.36
C ALA A 150 3.43 17.14 5.89
N MET A 151 2.38 16.58 6.53
CA MET A 151 1.31 17.38 7.16
C MET A 151 1.77 18.26 8.32
N ALA A 152 2.96 18.01 8.87
CA ALA A 152 3.55 18.92 9.86
C ALA A 152 3.94 20.28 9.25
N GLU A 153 4.12 20.35 7.92
CA GLU A 153 4.66 21.49 7.19
C GLU A 153 3.60 22.19 6.31
N GLY A 154 2.46 21.55 6.03
CA GLY A 154 1.38 22.09 5.20
C GLY A 154 0.08 21.28 5.24
N ASP A 155 -0.97 21.75 4.56
CA ASP A 155 -2.26 21.02 4.47
C ASP A 155 -2.27 20.04 3.29
N TRP A 156 -1.99 18.77 3.59
CA TRP A 156 -2.03 17.70 2.60
C TRP A 156 -3.35 16.91 2.59
N SER A 157 -4.40 17.41 3.26
CA SER A 157 -5.63 16.64 3.51
C SER A 157 -6.29 16.12 2.24
N ARG A 158 -6.30 16.90 1.16
CA ARG A 158 -6.86 16.48 -0.14
C ARG A 158 -6.13 15.27 -0.73
N LYS A 159 -4.79 15.27 -0.69
CA LYS A 159 -3.97 14.16 -1.19
C LYS A 159 -4.17 12.90 -0.34
N VAL A 160 -4.26 13.05 0.99
CA VAL A 160 -4.59 11.93 1.90
C VAL A 160 -5.96 11.33 1.58
N GLU A 161 -6.98 12.17 1.39
CA GLU A 161 -8.33 11.71 1.05
C GLU A 161 -8.36 10.93 -0.28
N ARG A 162 -7.66 11.42 -1.31
CA ARG A 162 -7.53 10.74 -2.61
C ARG A 162 -6.92 9.34 -2.47
N ILE A 163 -5.84 9.21 -1.69
CA ILE A 163 -5.20 7.93 -1.41
C ILE A 163 -6.13 7.00 -0.63
N ASP A 164 -6.87 7.51 0.36
CA ASP A 164 -7.82 6.72 1.13
C ASP A 164 -8.97 6.17 0.28
N ARG A 165 -9.47 6.96 -0.67
CA ARG A 165 -10.47 6.50 -1.65
C ARG A 165 -9.92 5.38 -2.54
N ALA A 166 -8.67 5.47 -2.99
CA ALA A 166 -8.02 4.40 -3.75
C ALA A 166 -7.79 3.14 -2.90
N LEU A 167 -7.29 3.30 -1.67
CA LEU A 167 -7.04 2.22 -0.73
C LEU A 167 -8.32 1.45 -0.36
N ASP A 168 -9.43 2.14 -0.16
CA ASP A 168 -10.73 1.52 0.09
C ASP A 168 -11.17 0.63 -1.10
N LEU A 169 -10.99 1.11 -2.34
CA LEU A 169 -11.31 0.34 -3.55
C LEU A 169 -10.46 -0.94 -3.65
N VAL A 170 -9.13 -0.84 -3.54
CA VAL A 170 -8.24 -2.02 -3.67
C VAL A 170 -8.39 -3.00 -2.50
N SER A 171 -8.73 -2.50 -1.30
CA SER A 171 -9.01 -3.33 -0.13
C SER A 171 -10.29 -4.13 -0.29
N ARG A 172 -11.32 -3.55 -0.94
CA ARG A 172 -12.57 -4.26 -1.24
C ARG A 172 -12.39 -5.35 -2.29
N ALA A 173 -11.58 -5.11 -3.32
CA ALA A 173 -11.29 -6.11 -4.34
C ALA A 173 -10.51 -7.30 -3.77
N SER A 174 -9.60 -7.05 -2.84
CA SER A 174 -8.85 -8.11 -2.13
C SER A 174 -9.76 -9.06 -1.36
N ARG A 175 -10.94 -8.61 -0.92
CA ARG A 175 -11.96 -9.43 -0.24
C ARG A 175 -12.71 -10.39 -1.17
N ARG A 176 -12.54 -10.28 -2.49
CA ARG A 176 -13.13 -11.19 -3.49
C ARG A 176 -12.26 -12.40 -3.82
N ARG A 177 -11.01 -12.49 -3.34
CA ARG A 177 -10.31 -13.78 -3.34
C ARG A 177 -11.07 -14.74 -2.44
N ASP A 178 -11.31 -15.96 -2.92
CA ASP A 178 -12.07 -17.05 -2.29
C ASP A 178 -11.47 -17.58 -0.97
N PHE A 179 -11.07 -16.69 -0.07
CA PHE A 179 -11.03 -17.06 1.34
C PHE A 179 -12.48 -17.21 1.76
N ALA A 180 -12.90 -18.45 2.03
CA ALA A 180 -14.20 -18.73 2.61
C ALA A 180 -14.38 -17.85 3.85
N ARG A 181 -15.14 -16.77 3.70
CA ARG A 181 -15.46 -15.88 4.81
C ARG A 181 -16.39 -16.66 5.74
N ALA A 182 -15.83 -17.13 6.84
CA ALA A 182 -16.63 -17.65 7.93
C ALA A 182 -17.29 -16.46 8.62
N SER A 183 -18.63 -16.44 8.65
CA SER A 183 -19.34 -15.60 9.62
C SER A 183 -19.06 -16.20 10.99
N VAL A 184 -18.33 -15.47 11.82
CA VAL A 184 -18.05 -15.83 13.20
C VAL A 184 -18.99 -15.04 14.09
N SER A 185 -19.71 -15.72 14.97
CA SER A 185 -20.56 -15.08 15.97
C SER A 185 -19.73 -14.18 16.89
N GLU A 186 -20.23 -12.99 17.22
CA GLU A 186 -19.59 -12.04 18.13
C GLU A 186 -19.18 -12.70 19.46
N ARG A 187 -20.03 -13.56 20.03
CA ARG A 187 -19.72 -14.35 21.24
C ARG A 187 -18.44 -15.20 21.15
N VAL A 188 -18.06 -15.66 19.96
CA VAL A 188 -16.80 -16.40 19.75
C VAL A 188 -15.62 -15.44 19.83
N LEU A 189 -15.75 -14.24 19.26
CA LEU A 189 -14.74 -13.18 19.40
C LEU A 189 -14.59 -12.76 20.86
N ASP A 190 -15.70 -12.59 21.60
CA ASP A 190 -15.68 -12.31 23.03
C ASP A 190 -14.95 -13.40 23.81
N THR A 191 -15.16 -14.67 23.42
CA THR A 191 -14.47 -15.80 24.04
C THR A 191 -12.97 -15.72 23.78
N TRP A 192 -12.53 -15.45 22.53
CA TRP A 192 -11.11 -15.32 22.20
C TRP A 192 -10.46 -14.10 22.85
N ALA A 193 -11.17 -12.97 22.93
CA ALA A 193 -10.74 -11.79 23.67
C ALA A 193 -10.62 -12.08 25.17
N GLY A 194 -11.54 -12.88 25.74
CA GLY A 194 -11.45 -13.39 27.10
C GLY A 194 -10.21 -14.25 27.33
N VAL A 195 -9.86 -15.14 26.41
CA VAL A 195 -8.61 -15.93 26.48
C VAL A 195 -7.39 -15.00 26.40
N LEU A 196 -7.39 -13.97 25.55
CA LEU A 196 -6.29 -13.01 25.50
C LEU A 196 -6.13 -12.25 26.82
N ALA A 197 -7.23 -11.89 27.48
CA ALA A 197 -7.23 -11.20 28.77
C ALA A 197 -6.87 -12.13 29.96
N ASP A 198 -6.94 -13.45 29.79
CA ASP A 198 -6.64 -14.43 30.85
C ASP A 198 -5.13 -14.62 31.02
N ALA A 199 -4.50 -13.68 31.73
CA ALA A 199 -3.10 -13.79 32.11
C ALA A 199 -2.81 -14.95 33.08
N SER A 200 -3.83 -15.50 33.75
CA SER A 200 -3.65 -16.54 34.77
C SER A 200 -3.36 -17.92 34.16
N THR A 201 -3.88 -18.17 32.96
CA THR A 201 -3.64 -19.41 32.20
C THR A 201 -2.52 -19.29 31.17
N ALA A 202 -1.93 -18.11 31.02
CA ALA A 202 -0.85 -17.86 30.08
C ALA A 202 0.39 -18.69 30.40
N ASP A 203 0.91 -19.40 29.40
CA ASP A 203 2.09 -20.28 29.52
C ASP A 203 3.32 -19.73 28.78
N VAL A 204 3.25 -18.51 28.24
CA VAL A 204 4.35 -17.78 27.60
C VAL A 204 4.32 -16.31 28.01
N VAL A 205 5.51 -15.74 28.22
CA VAL A 205 5.69 -14.30 28.48
C VAL A 205 6.52 -13.67 27.37
N ILE A 206 6.03 -12.58 26.81
CA ILE A 206 6.77 -11.73 25.87
C ILE A 206 7.39 -10.59 26.68
N LEU A 207 8.71 -10.52 26.67
CA LEU A 207 9.51 -9.48 27.30
C LEU A 207 9.78 -8.40 26.24
N VAL A 208 9.24 -7.21 26.47
CA VAL A 208 9.37 -6.08 25.57
C VAL A 208 10.41 -5.13 26.14
N GLN A 209 11.50 -4.92 25.39
CA GLN A 209 12.58 -4.01 25.74
C GLN A 209 12.42 -2.73 24.91
N GLU A 210 12.00 -1.66 25.56
CA GLU A 210 11.83 -0.33 24.97
C GLU A 210 12.91 0.61 25.53
N ASP A 211 13.55 1.39 24.67
CA ASP A 211 14.67 2.23 25.09
C ASP A 211 14.22 3.27 26.13
N GLY A 212 14.78 3.16 27.34
CA GLY A 212 14.50 4.09 28.44
C GLY A 212 13.23 3.79 29.26
N ALA A 213 12.42 2.81 28.85
CA ALA A 213 11.31 2.27 29.64
C ALA A 213 11.69 0.86 30.14
N GLY A 214 11.46 0.57 31.42
CA GLY A 214 11.83 -0.74 31.98
C GLY A 214 11.18 -1.92 31.24
N ASP A 215 11.71 -3.13 31.43
CA ASP A 215 11.22 -4.34 30.76
C ASP A 215 9.72 -4.56 31.02
N ALA A 216 8.89 -4.45 29.98
CA ALA A 216 7.46 -4.74 30.04
C ALA A 216 7.20 -6.23 29.76
N ARG A 217 6.23 -6.82 30.47
CA ARG A 217 5.88 -8.24 30.33
C ARG A 217 4.45 -8.37 29.81
N VAL A 218 4.29 -9.10 28.72
CA VAL A 218 2.98 -9.38 28.12
C VAL A 218 2.74 -10.89 28.14
N HIS A 219 1.64 -11.31 28.74
CA HIS A 219 1.28 -12.71 28.90
C HIS A 219 0.53 -13.23 27.66
N ALA A 220 0.82 -14.46 27.24
CA ALA A 220 0.18 -15.10 26.08
C ALA A 220 0.14 -16.63 26.21
N HIS A 221 -0.58 -17.27 25.29
CA HIS A 221 -0.80 -18.70 25.23
C HIS A 221 -0.05 -19.31 24.03
N SER A 222 0.88 -20.22 24.30
CA SER A 222 1.69 -20.88 23.27
C SER A 222 0.85 -21.59 22.23
N ALA A 223 -0.28 -22.19 22.63
CA ALA A 223 -1.18 -22.86 21.70
C ALA A 223 -1.68 -21.91 20.59
N VAL A 224 -2.08 -20.69 20.96
CA VAL A 224 -2.55 -19.66 20.02
C VAL A 224 -1.39 -19.15 19.17
N LEU A 225 -0.26 -18.79 19.79
CA LEU A 225 0.91 -18.25 19.08
C LEU A 225 1.45 -19.23 18.02
N ARG A 226 1.54 -20.52 18.36
CA ARG A 226 2.02 -21.56 17.44
C ARG A 226 1.03 -21.81 16.30
N ALA A 227 -0.27 -21.72 16.56
CA ALA A 227 -1.29 -21.89 15.52
C ALA A 227 -1.32 -20.69 14.56
N ALA A 228 -1.12 -19.47 15.08
CA ALA A 228 -1.20 -18.24 14.31
C ALA A 228 0.07 -17.92 13.50
N SER A 229 1.25 -18.45 13.89
CA SER A 229 2.51 -18.13 13.23
C SER A 229 3.47 -19.33 13.17
N PRO A 230 3.88 -19.78 11.96
CA PRO A 230 4.91 -20.81 11.81
C PRO A 230 6.25 -20.44 12.46
N VAL A 231 6.60 -19.15 12.49
CA VAL A 231 7.83 -18.65 13.14
C VAL A 231 7.73 -18.83 14.65
N LEU A 232 6.60 -18.44 15.26
CA LEU A 232 6.38 -18.65 16.70
C LEU A 232 6.25 -20.15 17.03
N ALA A 233 5.71 -20.95 16.12
CA ALA A 233 5.67 -22.41 16.23
C ALA A 233 7.08 -23.01 16.36
N ALA A 234 7.97 -22.64 15.46
CA ALA A 234 9.37 -23.05 15.49
C ALA A 234 10.08 -22.53 16.75
N MET A 235 9.92 -21.24 17.06
CA MET A 235 10.55 -20.58 18.20
C MET A 235 10.14 -21.18 19.56
N LEU A 236 8.88 -21.57 19.70
CA LEU A 236 8.37 -22.20 20.92
C LEU A 236 8.57 -23.72 20.93
N SER A 237 9.17 -24.32 19.91
CA SER A 237 9.45 -25.76 19.86
C SER A 237 10.53 -26.17 20.87
N ARG A 238 10.62 -27.46 21.20
CA ARG A 238 11.49 -27.99 22.27
C ARG A 238 13.01 -27.86 22.02
N GLY A 239 13.45 -27.27 20.90
CA GLY A 239 14.87 -27.07 20.58
C GLY A 239 15.41 -25.65 20.78
N MET A 240 14.54 -24.66 21.03
CA MET A 240 14.92 -23.25 21.10
C MET A 240 14.90 -22.71 22.53
N ARG A 241 15.70 -21.68 22.80
CA ARG A 241 15.85 -21.10 24.15
C ARG A 241 14.51 -20.56 24.66
N GLU A 242 13.75 -19.97 23.74
CA GLU A 242 12.43 -19.38 23.96
C GLU A 242 11.41 -20.46 24.32
N GLY A 243 11.41 -21.59 23.61
CA GLY A 243 10.57 -22.74 23.93
C GLY A 243 10.89 -23.38 25.27
N ALA A 244 12.16 -23.42 25.66
CA ALA A 244 12.60 -23.95 26.96
C ALA A 244 12.23 -23.02 28.13
N ARG A 245 12.40 -21.70 27.96
CA ARG A 245 12.11 -20.71 29.00
C ARG A 245 10.65 -20.28 29.04
N ARG A 246 9.92 -20.50 27.95
CA ARG A 246 8.60 -19.89 27.71
C ARG A 246 8.64 -18.36 27.75
N GLU A 247 9.75 -17.80 27.31
CA GLU A 247 9.97 -16.35 27.25
C GLU A 247 10.44 -15.95 25.87
N ILE A 248 9.79 -14.92 25.29
CA ILE A 248 10.13 -14.35 23.99
C ILE A 248 10.63 -12.93 24.24
N ALA A 249 11.90 -12.65 23.95
CA ALA A 249 12.43 -11.29 24.06
C ALA A 249 12.25 -10.54 22.73
N VAL A 250 11.58 -9.40 22.76
CA VAL A 250 11.37 -8.50 21.62
C VAL A 250 12.08 -7.20 21.92
N ARG A 251 12.96 -6.79 21.00
CA ARG A 251 13.68 -5.50 21.05
C ARG A 251 13.09 -4.57 20.00
N GLU A 252 13.30 -3.27 20.18
CA GLU A 252 12.92 -2.24 19.19
C GLU A 252 11.43 -2.24 18.85
N CYS A 253 10.59 -2.68 19.80
CA CYS A 253 9.15 -2.74 19.63
C CYS A 253 8.49 -2.16 20.88
N SER A 254 7.52 -1.26 20.69
CA SER A 254 6.73 -0.75 21.82
C SER A 254 5.81 -1.84 22.34
N TRP A 255 5.45 -1.74 23.62
CA TRP A 255 4.53 -2.70 24.24
C TRP A 255 3.13 -2.67 23.60
N GLU A 256 2.73 -1.52 23.04
CA GLU A 256 1.47 -1.34 22.32
C GLU A 256 1.42 -2.09 21.01
N ALA A 257 2.53 -2.08 20.26
CA ALA A 257 2.63 -2.83 19.02
C ALA A 257 2.51 -4.35 19.29
N VAL A 258 3.09 -4.84 20.39
CA VAL A 258 2.93 -6.24 20.83
C VAL A 258 1.49 -6.55 21.18
N LYS A 259 0.80 -5.67 21.91
CA LYS A 259 -0.63 -5.84 22.23
C LYS A 259 -1.52 -5.89 21.00
N VAL A 260 -1.29 -4.99 20.04
CA VAL A 260 -2.04 -4.98 18.77
C VAL A 260 -1.79 -6.27 17.99
N LEU A 261 -0.54 -6.75 17.93
CA LEU A 261 -0.22 -8.02 17.30
C LEU A 261 -0.93 -9.19 17.97
N LEU A 262 -0.94 -9.25 19.31
CA LEU A 262 -1.65 -10.29 20.04
C LEU A 262 -3.16 -10.21 19.82
N ALA A 263 -3.76 -9.03 19.86
CA ALA A 263 -5.18 -8.85 19.53
C ALA A 263 -5.49 -9.43 18.15
N LEU A 264 -4.69 -9.10 17.14
CA LEU A 264 -4.84 -9.62 15.79
C LEU A 264 -4.70 -11.15 15.73
N MET A 265 -3.74 -11.74 16.46
CA MET A 265 -3.56 -13.20 16.49
C MET A 265 -4.72 -13.94 17.15
N TYR A 266 -5.33 -13.37 18.19
CA TYR A 266 -6.42 -14.03 18.93
C TYR A 266 -7.78 -13.81 18.28
N THR A 267 -8.06 -12.60 17.81
CA THR A 267 -9.41 -12.21 17.36
C THR A 267 -9.49 -12.00 15.86
N SER A 268 -8.35 -12.00 15.14
CA SER A 268 -8.28 -11.54 13.74
C SER A 268 -8.81 -10.12 13.53
N GLY A 269 -8.85 -9.31 14.59
CA GLY A 269 -9.29 -7.91 14.58
C GLY A 269 -8.26 -6.99 15.23
N LEU A 270 -8.26 -5.73 14.80
CA LEU A 270 -7.55 -4.66 15.50
C LEU A 270 -8.43 -4.17 16.67
N PRO A 271 -7.84 -3.90 17.86
CA PRO A 271 -8.55 -3.37 19.01
C PRO A 271 -9.06 -1.93 18.79
#